data_AF-A0A544VQZ5-F1
#
_entry.id   AF-A0A544VQZ5-F1
#
_cell.length_a   1.000
_cell.length_b   1.000
_cell.length_c   1.000
_cell.angle_alpha   90.00
_cell.angle_beta   90.00
_cell.angle_gamma   90.00
#
_symmetry.space_group_name_H-M   'P 1'
#
loop_
_entity.id
_entity.type
_entity.pdbx_description
1 polymer ?
#
loop_
_entity_poly.entity_id
_entity_poly.type
_entity_poly.pdbx_seq_one_letter_code
_entity_poly.pdbx_strand_id
1 'polypeptide(L)'
;MTADLHPSTHLRAAAWVPNDDPQRQWDEAIALAAEWIWERSEVEEIRPVLVSNTIESAAGMGHAELDEIIRAGGHATPKSRTRYDYGPVLAFVPDERSLHFAMDLARGYSLSVVEGHGFALAEWAASAGAVNLLTGQAQTSQIPDDVRRDLDFAILDGGRNGWTGPDERAQAQRCLAEHIRTGRLTPDQAAAYALTSSSVSDRGAKRLRELLARNR
;
A
#
# COMPACT_ATOMS: atom_id res chain seq x y z
N MET A 1 -12.81 -18.80 -15.40
CA MET A 1 -11.36 -18.84 -15.14
C MET A 1 -11.14 -18.23 -13.76
N THR A 2 -10.71 -19.01 -12.78
CA THR A 2 -10.24 -18.45 -11.50
C THR A 2 -8.99 -17.64 -11.79
N ALA A 3 -9.03 -16.33 -11.59
CA ALA A 3 -7.83 -15.52 -11.72
C ALA A 3 -6.84 -15.92 -10.62
N ASP A 4 -5.58 -16.14 -10.98
CA ASP A 4 -4.54 -16.41 -9.99
C ASP A 4 -4.38 -15.16 -9.12
N LEU A 5 -4.62 -15.32 -7.82
CA LEU A 5 -4.45 -14.25 -6.85
C LEU A 5 -2.97 -14.10 -6.50
N HIS A 6 -2.53 -12.86 -6.27
CA HIS A 6 -1.18 -12.59 -5.79
C HIS A 6 -0.91 -13.35 -4.48
N PRO A 7 0.19 -14.11 -4.36
CA PRO A 7 0.38 -15.08 -3.27
C PRO A 7 0.41 -14.44 -1.88
N SER A 8 0.93 -13.21 -1.77
CA SER A 8 1.11 -12.53 -0.48
C SER A 8 -0.03 -11.58 -0.13
N THR A 9 -0.52 -10.83 -1.12
CA THR A 9 -1.54 -9.78 -0.91
C THR A 9 -2.95 -10.26 -1.22
N HIS A 10 -3.09 -11.40 -1.90
CA HIS A 10 -4.37 -11.96 -2.37
C HIS A 10 -5.18 -11.03 -3.29
N LEU A 11 -4.52 -10.03 -3.89
CA LEU A 11 -5.12 -9.15 -4.88
C LEU A 11 -5.21 -9.86 -6.22
N ARG A 12 -6.25 -9.55 -6.99
CA ARG A 12 -6.41 -10.03 -8.37
C ARG A 12 -5.57 -9.23 -9.36
N ALA A 13 -5.45 -7.92 -9.13
CA ALA A 13 -4.54 -7.02 -9.82
C ALA A 13 -4.25 -5.81 -8.92
N ALA A 14 -3.11 -5.17 -9.14
CA ALA A 14 -2.75 -3.95 -8.43
C ALA A 14 -2.26 -2.88 -9.41
N ALA A 15 -2.56 -1.62 -9.11
CA ALA A 15 -2.07 -0.48 -9.85
C ALA A 15 -1.78 0.69 -8.90
N TRP A 16 -0.92 1.59 -9.35
CA TRP A 16 -0.44 2.69 -8.53
C TRP A 16 -0.02 3.89 -9.38
N VAL A 17 -0.37 5.07 -8.89
CA VAL A 17 0.15 6.34 -9.40
C VAL A 17 1.20 6.84 -8.41
N PRO A 18 2.49 6.91 -8.81
CA PRO A 18 3.56 7.42 -7.96
C PRO A 18 3.38 8.90 -7.64
N ASN A 19 3.96 9.33 -6.51
CA ASN A 19 4.18 10.73 -6.19
C ASN A 19 5.62 11.14 -6.54
N ASP A 20 6.00 10.98 -7.81
CA ASP A 20 7.33 11.24 -8.36
C ASP A 20 7.51 12.66 -8.92
N ASP A 21 6.42 13.36 -9.22
CA ASP A 21 6.42 14.75 -9.67
C ASP A 21 5.65 15.64 -8.66
N PRO A 22 6.34 16.56 -7.94
CA PRO A 22 5.69 17.46 -7.00
C PRO A 22 4.77 18.49 -7.66
N GLN A 23 4.81 18.64 -8.99
CA GLN A 23 3.92 19.54 -9.75
C GLN A 23 2.68 18.84 -10.29
N ARG A 24 2.60 17.51 -10.22
CA ARG A 24 1.43 16.77 -10.70
C ARG A 24 0.18 17.22 -9.97
N GLN A 25 -0.85 17.52 -10.76
CA GLN A 25 -2.15 17.88 -10.20
C GLN A 25 -2.84 16.63 -9.66
N TRP A 26 -3.48 16.74 -8.50
CA TRP A 26 -4.18 15.63 -7.89
C TRP A 26 -5.25 15.03 -8.81
N ASP A 27 -5.98 15.87 -9.54
CA ASP A 27 -7.03 15.42 -10.46
C ASP A 27 -6.49 14.50 -11.56
N GLU A 28 -5.28 14.75 -12.06
CA GLU A 28 -4.65 13.89 -13.07
C GLU A 28 -4.30 12.51 -12.49
N ALA A 29 -3.72 12.48 -11.29
CA ALA A 29 -3.38 11.23 -10.62
C ALA A 29 -4.63 10.43 -10.22
N ILE A 30 -5.67 11.13 -9.76
CA ILE A 30 -6.95 10.53 -9.41
C ILE A 30 -7.62 9.95 -10.64
N ALA A 31 -7.66 10.69 -11.76
CA ALA A 31 -8.29 10.24 -13.00
C ALA A 31 -7.67 8.93 -13.50
N LEU A 32 -6.34 8.81 -13.51
CA LEU A 32 -5.65 7.58 -13.90
C LEU A 32 -6.02 6.39 -13.01
N ALA A 33 -6.02 6.57 -11.69
CA ALA A 33 -6.37 5.51 -10.75
C ALA A 33 -7.85 5.13 -10.80
N ALA A 34 -8.73 6.11 -11.05
CA ALA A 34 -10.17 5.94 -11.16
C ALA A 34 -10.54 5.22 -12.46
N GLU A 35 -9.99 5.64 -13.59
CA GLU A 35 -10.17 4.96 -14.88
C GLU A 35 -9.78 3.49 -14.77
N TRP A 36 -8.58 3.21 -14.26
CA TRP A 36 -8.10 1.84 -14.10
C TRP A 36 -9.01 1.01 -13.21
N ILE A 37 -9.45 1.53 -12.05
CA ILE A 37 -10.30 0.73 -11.15
C ILE A 37 -11.70 0.52 -11.73
N TRP A 38 -12.23 1.45 -12.51
CA TRP A 38 -13.51 1.30 -13.18
C TRP A 38 -13.47 0.17 -14.22
N GLU A 39 -12.41 0.11 -15.04
CA GLU A 39 -12.20 -1.00 -15.98
C GLU A 39 -12.13 -2.36 -15.24
N ARG A 40 -11.43 -2.40 -14.10
CA ARG A 40 -11.38 -3.61 -13.26
C ARG A 40 -12.74 -3.97 -12.70
N SER A 41 -13.51 -2.99 -12.24
CA SER A 41 -14.85 -3.14 -11.72
C SER A 41 -15.85 -3.68 -12.75
N GLU A 42 -15.69 -3.36 -14.03
CA GLU A 42 -16.51 -3.94 -15.10
C GLU A 42 -16.22 -5.44 -15.27
N VAL A 43 -14.94 -5.84 -15.22
CA VAL A 43 -14.52 -7.25 -15.33
C VAL A 43 -14.86 -8.04 -14.05
N GLU A 44 -14.88 -7.37 -12.91
CA GLU A 44 -15.16 -7.96 -11.59
C GLU A 44 -16.64 -7.88 -11.20
N GLU A 45 -17.47 -7.20 -12.00
CA GLU A 45 -18.91 -7.03 -11.81
C GLU A 45 -19.31 -6.42 -10.45
N ILE A 46 -18.42 -5.65 -9.84
CA ILE A 46 -18.62 -5.01 -8.53
C ILE A 46 -18.16 -3.55 -8.59
N ARG A 47 -18.96 -2.64 -8.05
CA ARG A 47 -18.62 -1.21 -7.97
C ARG A 47 -17.44 -0.97 -7.03
N PRO A 48 -16.50 -0.08 -7.38
CA PRO A 48 -15.33 0.16 -6.55
C PRO A 48 -15.70 0.95 -5.30
N VAL A 49 -15.01 0.68 -4.19
CA VAL A 49 -15.12 1.46 -2.95
C VAL A 49 -13.91 2.38 -2.83
N LEU A 50 -14.14 3.63 -2.45
CA LEU A 50 -13.06 4.54 -2.10
C LEU A 50 -12.58 4.28 -0.67
N VAL A 51 -11.27 4.17 -0.48
CA VAL A 51 -10.62 4.15 0.84
C VAL A 51 -9.74 5.38 0.99
N SER A 52 -9.85 6.08 2.12
CA SER A 52 -8.94 7.18 2.48
C SER A 52 -8.61 7.16 3.98
N ASN A 53 -7.66 8.01 4.40
CA ASN A 53 -7.25 8.12 5.81
C ASN A 53 -8.37 8.64 6.70
N THR A 54 -9.07 9.68 6.23
CA THR A 54 -10.24 10.30 6.88
C THR A 54 -11.32 10.64 5.87
N ILE A 55 -12.55 10.90 6.31
CA ILE A 55 -13.65 11.25 5.41
C ILE A 55 -13.33 12.56 4.66
N GLU A 56 -12.78 13.54 5.38
CA GLU A 56 -12.44 14.86 4.86
C GLU A 56 -11.30 14.80 3.83
N SER A 57 -10.37 13.83 3.96
CA SER A 57 -9.25 13.67 3.04
C SER A 57 -9.63 13.24 1.62
N ALA A 58 -10.89 12.92 1.35
CA ALA A 58 -11.35 12.62 -0.01
C ALA A 58 -12.61 13.43 -0.36
N ALA A 59 -13.64 13.34 0.48
CA ALA A 59 -14.92 14.02 0.24
C ALA A 59 -14.84 15.54 0.46
N GLY A 60 -13.82 16.04 1.15
CA GLY A 60 -13.64 17.47 1.43
C GLY A 60 -12.87 18.24 0.36
N MET A 61 -12.26 17.56 -0.61
CA MET A 61 -11.36 18.18 -1.59
C MET A 61 -11.99 18.44 -2.98
N GLY A 62 -13.18 17.90 -3.24
CA GLY A 62 -13.96 18.24 -4.45
C GLY A 62 -13.43 17.62 -5.74
N HIS A 63 -12.83 16.44 -5.68
CA HIS A 63 -12.36 15.70 -6.84
C HIS A 63 -13.51 14.90 -7.46
N ALA A 64 -13.90 15.22 -8.70
CA ALA A 64 -15.11 14.70 -9.33
C ALA A 64 -15.13 13.17 -9.47
N GLU A 65 -13.99 12.58 -9.80
CA GLU A 65 -13.80 11.14 -9.98
C GLU A 65 -13.89 10.38 -8.66
N LEU A 66 -13.39 10.96 -7.56
CA LEU A 66 -13.58 10.39 -6.23
C LEU A 66 -15.06 10.46 -5.82
N ASP A 67 -15.72 11.60 -6.05
CA ASP A 67 -17.14 11.78 -5.75
C ASP A 67 -18.03 10.79 -6.53
N GLU A 68 -17.64 10.43 -7.75
CA GLU A 68 -18.31 9.39 -8.53
C GLU A 68 -18.17 8.01 -7.90
N ILE A 69 -16.96 7.60 -7.49
CA ILE A 69 -16.73 6.33 -6.80
C ILE A 69 -17.51 6.28 -5.47
N ILE A 70 -17.47 7.36 -4.68
CA ILE A 70 -18.21 7.46 -3.41
C ILE A 70 -19.71 7.27 -3.64
N ARG A 71 -20.27 7.91 -4.67
CA ARG A 71 -21.70 7.80 -5.00
C ARG A 71 -22.10 6.42 -5.51
N ALA A 72 -21.20 5.72 -6.20
CA ALA A 72 -21.51 4.45 -6.84
C ALA A 72 -21.28 3.22 -5.93
N GLY A 73 -20.16 3.17 -5.19
CA GLY A 73 -19.79 2.04 -4.34
C GLY A 73 -19.59 2.39 -2.86
N GLY A 74 -19.33 3.66 -2.56
CA GLY A 74 -19.23 4.16 -1.19
C GLY A 74 -17.83 4.60 -0.78
N HIS A 75 -17.73 5.03 0.47
CA HIS A 75 -16.51 5.56 1.08
C HIS A 75 -16.24 4.85 2.41
N ALA A 76 -15.06 4.25 2.52
CA ALA A 76 -14.60 3.58 3.73
C ALA A 76 -13.35 4.29 4.28
N THR A 77 -13.21 4.24 5.60
CA THR A 77 -11.97 4.65 6.28
C THR A 77 -11.63 3.60 7.32
N PRO A 78 -10.38 3.48 7.79
CA PRO A 78 -10.03 2.51 8.83
C PRO A 78 -10.74 2.71 10.19
N LYS A 79 -11.51 3.79 10.34
CA LYS A 79 -12.34 4.09 11.51
C LYS A 79 -13.84 3.98 11.22
N SER A 80 -14.26 3.82 9.96
CA SER A 80 -15.67 3.74 9.62
C SER A 80 -16.30 2.49 10.23
N ARG A 81 -17.53 2.65 10.75
CA ARG A 81 -18.32 1.53 11.29
C ARG A 81 -19.11 0.80 10.20
N THR A 82 -19.29 1.44 9.05
CA THR A 82 -19.90 0.83 7.86
C THR A 82 -19.08 -0.36 7.42
N ARG A 83 -19.75 -1.50 7.24
CA ARG A 83 -19.14 -2.71 6.70
C ARG A 83 -19.39 -2.73 5.21
N TYR A 84 -18.32 -2.93 4.45
CA TYR A 84 -18.35 -3.15 3.02
C TYR A 84 -17.98 -4.61 2.77
N ASP A 85 -18.60 -5.21 1.76
CA ASP A 85 -18.17 -6.51 1.25
C ASP A 85 -16.84 -6.35 0.50
N TYR A 86 -16.14 -7.46 0.30
CA TYR A 86 -14.92 -7.45 -0.50
C TYR A 86 -15.23 -7.04 -1.95
N GLY A 87 -14.39 -6.18 -2.52
CA GLY A 87 -14.58 -5.67 -3.88
C GLY A 87 -13.40 -4.85 -4.37
N PRO A 88 -13.46 -4.31 -5.60
CA PRO A 88 -12.44 -3.42 -6.13
C PRO A 88 -12.30 -2.17 -5.24
N VAL A 89 -11.06 -1.71 -5.01
CA VAL A 89 -10.78 -0.57 -4.15
C VAL A 89 -9.90 0.44 -4.85
N LEU A 90 -10.23 1.73 -4.71
CA LEU A 90 -9.30 2.83 -4.91
C LEU A 90 -8.85 3.34 -3.54
N ALA A 91 -7.54 3.34 -3.25
CA ALA A 91 -6.99 3.95 -2.05
C ALA A 91 -6.37 5.30 -2.38
N PHE A 92 -6.88 6.37 -1.77
CA PHE A 92 -6.41 7.73 -1.99
C PHE A 92 -5.47 8.18 -0.88
N VAL A 93 -4.21 8.45 -1.25
CA VAL A 93 -3.12 8.93 -0.38
C VAL A 93 -3.00 8.13 0.91
N PRO A 94 -2.90 6.78 0.84
CA PRO A 94 -2.97 5.98 2.04
C PRO A 94 -1.69 6.09 2.89
N ASP A 95 -1.87 6.00 4.21
CA ASP A 95 -0.82 5.67 5.17
C ASP A 95 -0.76 4.14 5.38
N GLU A 96 0.08 3.66 6.31
CA GLU A 96 0.19 2.22 6.58
C GLU A 96 -1.14 1.59 6.97
N ARG A 97 -2.00 2.33 7.67
CA ARG A 97 -3.26 1.83 8.21
C ARG A 97 -4.35 1.78 7.15
N SER A 98 -4.51 2.83 6.36
CA SER A 98 -5.49 2.82 5.27
C SER A 98 -5.07 1.94 4.11
N LEU A 99 -3.76 1.77 3.84
CA LEU A 99 -3.29 0.81 2.85
C LEU A 99 -3.56 -0.63 3.28
N HIS A 100 -3.25 -1.00 4.53
CA HIS A 100 -3.58 -2.33 5.06
C HIS A 100 -5.08 -2.60 4.99
N PHE A 101 -5.91 -1.62 5.40
CA PHE A 101 -7.36 -1.72 5.32
C PHE A 101 -7.86 -1.85 3.87
N ALA A 102 -7.29 -1.12 2.93
CA ALA A 102 -7.62 -1.22 1.51
C ALA A 102 -7.27 -2.59 0.93
N MET A 103 -6.10 -3.15 1.28
CA MET A 103 -5.72 -4.50 0.86
C MET A 103 -6.66 -5.57 1.43
N ASP A 104 -7.06 -5.45 2.70
CA ASP A 104 -8.03 -6.36 3.30
C ASP A 104 -9.38 -6.30 2.59
N LEU A 105 -9.86 -5.09 2.28
CA LEU A 105 -11.13 -4.87 1.58
C LEU A 105 -11.08 -5.34 0.10
N ALA A 106 -9.90 -5.24 -0.53
CA ALA A 106 -9.67 -5.68 -1.90
C ALA A 106 -9.28 -7.16 -2.02
N ARG A 107 -9.36 -7.95 -0.94
CA ARG A 107 -8.97 -9.36 -0.97
C ARG A 107 -9.80 -10.14 -2.01
N GLY A 108 -9.13 -10.71 -3.01
CA GLY A 108 -9.75 -11.41 -4.14
C GLY A 108 -10.12 -10.50 -5.33
N TYR A 109 -9.89 -9.20 -5.21
CA TYR A 109 -10.27 -8.16 -6.17
C TYR A 109 -9.09 -7.25 -6.50
N SER A 110 -9.33 -6.25 -7.35
CA SER A 110 -8.32 -5.28 -7.75
C SER A 110 -8.17 -4.10 -6.78
N LEU A 111 -6.96 -3.57 -6.68
CA LEU A 111 -6.65 -2.38 -5.87
C LEU A 111 -5.85 -1.37 -6.71
N SER A 112 -6.36 -0.14 -6.84
CA SER A 112 -5.59 1.00 -7.34
C SER A 112 -5.23 1.96 -6.21
N VAL A 113 -4.05 2.55 -6.27
CA VAL A 113 -3.55 3.47 -5.23
C VAL A 113 -3.05 4.77 -5.83
N VAL A 114 -3.48 5.90 -5.29
CA VAL A 114 -2.88 7.21 -5.54
C VAL A 114 -1.92 7.48 -4.38
N GLU A 115 -0.61 7.49 -4.63
CA GLU A 115 0.37 7.81 -3.59
C GLU A 115 0.37 9.29 -3.24
N GLY A 116 0.72 9.60 -1.99
CA GLY A 116 1.09 10.96 -1.62
C GLY A 116 2.39 11.03 -0.85
N HIS A 117 2.80 12.26 -0.57
CA HIS A 117 4.12 12.62 -0.04
C HIS A 117 4.53 11.98 1.29
N GLY A 118 3.57 11.52 2.10
CA GLY A 118 3.82 11.09 3.49
C GLY A 118 4.32 9.65 3.67
N PHE A 119 4.17 8.82 2.64
CA PHE A 119 4.53 7.40 2.70
C PHE A 119 4.79 6.87 1.29
N ALA A 120 6.06 6.62 0.95
CA ALA A 120 6.45 6.13 -0.36
C ALA A 120 6.02 4.67 -0.54
N LEU A 121 5.29 4.37 -1.62
CA LEU A 121 4.68 3.06 -1.87
C LEU A 121 5.36 2.27 -2.98
N ALA A 122 6.46 2.77 -3.55
CA ALA A 122 7.18 2.08 -4.63
C ALA A 122 7.54 0.61 -4.29
N GLU A 123 7.92 0.32 -3.03
CA GLU A 123 8.25 -1.06 -2.62
C GLU A 123 7.02 -1.91 -2.30
N TRP A 124 5.92 -1.29 -1.87
CA TRP A 124 4.64 -1.98 -1.83
C TRP A 124 4.19 -2.33 -3.26
N ALA A 125 4.26 -1.37 -4.19
CA ALA A 125 3.87 -1.55 -5.58
C ALA A 125 4.70 -2.65 -6.25
N ALA A 126 6.02 -2.65 -6.06
CA ALA A 126 6.89 -3.71 -6.55
C ALA A 126 6.50 -5.09 -5.99
N SER A 127 6.26 -5.16 -4.68
CA SER A 127 5.97 -6.43 -3.99
C SER A 127 4.55 -6.95 -4.25
N ALA A 128 3.61 -6.07 -4.58
CA ALA A 128 2.25 -6.42 -4.97
C ALA A 128 2.11 -6.71 -6.47
N GLY A 129 3.19 -6.55 -7.26
CA GLY A 129 3.15 -6.66 -8.71
C GLY A 129 2.31 -5.56 -9.37
N ALA A 130 2.23 -4.39 -8.74
CA ALA A 130 1.40 -3.28 -9.20
C ALA A 130 1.95 -2.65 -10.48
N VAL A 131 1.04 -2.29 -11.38
CA VAL A 131 1.35 -1.50 -12.57
C VAL A 131 1.48 -0.04 -12.19
N ASN A 132 2.58 0.61 -12.60
CA ASN A 132 2.73 2.05 -12.54
C ASN A 132 1.88 2.66 -13.67
N LEU A 133 0.81 3.38 -13.30
CA LEU A 133 -0.16 3.91 -14.26
C LEU A 133 0.36 5.05 -15.13
N LEU A 134 1.51 5.65 -14.79
CA LEU A 134 2.15 6.65 -15.65
C LEU A 134 2.93 6.02 -16.80
N THR A 135 3.42 4.79 -16.61
CA THR A 135 4.30 4.12 -17.58
C THR A 135 3.66 2.88 -18.21
N GLY A 136 2.58 2.37 -17.61
CA GLY A 136 1.93 1.11 -17.98
C GLY A 136 2.78 -0.14 -17.69
N GLN A 137 3.90 0.00 -16.96
CA GLN A 137 4.80 -1.11 -16.66
C GLN A 137 4.64 -1.59 -15.21
N ALA A 138 4.91 -2.87 -14.97
CA ALA A 138 4.99 -3.40 -13.60
C ALA A 138 6.15 -2.73 -12.85
N GLN A 139 5.89 -2.31 -11.61
CA GLN A 139 6.92 -1.70 -10.77
C GLN A 139 7.97 -2.73 -10.37
N THR A 140 9.24 -2.36 -10.45
CA THR A 140 10.36 -3.17 -9.97
C THR A 140 10.87 -2.66 -8.63
N SER A 141 11.26 -3.57 -7.74
CA SER A 141 11.83 -3.20 -6.45
C SER A 141 13.17 -2.48 -6.63
N GLN A 142 13.39 -1.43 -5.85
CA GLN A 142 14.65 -0.69 -5.77
C GLN A 142 15.54 -1.22 -4.65
N ILE A 143 15.00 -2.07 -3.75
CA ILE A 143 15.76 -2.74 -2.70
C ILE A 143 16.59 -3.88 -3.33
N PRO A 144 17.91 -3.91 -3.12
CA PRO A 144 18.76 -5.01 -3.60
C PRO A 144 18.35 -6.38 -3.03
N ASP A 145 18.54 -7.45 -3.80
CA ASP A 145 18.08 -8.80 -3.45
C ASP A 145 18.67 -9.34 -2.12
N ASP A 146 19.90 -8.99 -1.78
CA ASP A 146 20.49 -9.33 -0.47
C ASP A 146 19.83 -8.58 0.68
N VAL A 147 19.48 -7.31 0.48
CA VAL A 147 18.76 -6.50 1.47
C VAL A 147 17.32 -7.00 1.65
N ARG A 148 16.65 -7.42 0.57
CA ARG A 148 15.32 -8.04 0.67
C ARG A 148 15.35 -9.32 1.47
N ARG A 149 16.36 -10.18 1.29
CA ARG A 149 16.52 -11.40 2.10
C ARG A 149 16.70 -11.09 3.58
N ASP A 150 17.48 -10.07 3.91
CA ASP A 150 17.66 -9.63 5.31
C ASP A 150 16.37 -9.03 5.88
N LEU A 151 15.59 -8.33 5.06
CA LEU A 151 14.28 -7.80 5.42
C LEU A 151 13.25 -8.92 5.64
N ASP A 152 13.18 -9.91 4.76
CA ASP A 152 12.34 -11.10 4.92
C ASP A 152 12.72 -11.87 6.19
N PHE A 153 14.01 -12.00 6.47
CA PHE A 153 14.49 -12.60 7.72
C PHE A 153 14.01 -11.82 8.94
N ALA A 154 14.16 -10.49 8.94
CA ALA A 154 13.70 -9.62 10.03
C ALA A 154 12.17 -9.60 10.19
N ILE A 155 11.42 -9.79 9.10
CA ILE A 155 9.96 -9.93 9.10
C ILE A 155 9.58 -11.27 9.71
N LEU A 156 10.17 -12.39 9.28
CA LEU A 156 9.76 -13.72 9.73
C LEU A 156 10.22 -14.05 11.16
N ASP A 157 11.21 -13.33 11.68
CA ASP A 157 11.73 -13.53 13.03
C ASP A 157 10.67 -13.27 14.12
N GLY A 158 10.60 -14.16 15.11
CA GLY A 158 9.67 -14.07 16.25
C GLY A 158 8.19 -14.41 15.95
N GLY A 159 7.79 -14.60 14.68
CA GLY A 159 6.47 -15.10 14.27
C GLY A 159 5.27 -14.20 14.57
N ARG A 160 5.46 -13.06 15.25
CA ARG A 160 4.45 -12.03 15.57
C ARG A 160 5.05 -10.63 15.42
N ASN A 161 5.54 -10.34 14.23
CA ASN A 161 6.34 -9.16 13.86
C ASN A 161 5.58 -7.81 13.87
N GLY A 162 4.76 -7.55 14.89
CA GLY A 162 4.35 -6.19 15.24
C GLY A 162 5.48 -5.36 15.87
N TRP A 163 6.73 -5.88 15.89
CA TRP A 163 7.93 -5.34 16.56
C TRP A 163 7.62 -4.79 17.95
N THR A 164 7.00 -5.63 18.78
CA THR A 164 6.60 -5.27 20.15
C THR A 164 7.63 -5.67 21.19
N GLY A 165 8.37 -6.75 20.94
CA GLY A 165 9.38 -7.28 21.85
C GLY A 165 10.74 -6.59 21.72
N PRO A 166 11.56 -6.57 22.79
CA PRO A 166 12.92 -6.05 22.73
C PRO A 166 13.82 -6.88 21.79
N ASP A 167 13.64 -8.20 21.77
CA ASP A 167 14.46 -9.11 20.95
C ASP A 167 14.19 -8.93 19.46
N GLU A 168 12.91 -8.92 19.05
CA GLU A 168 12.47 -8.64 17.67
C GLU A 168 13.04 -7.31 17.16
N ARG A 169 13.02 -6.27 18.00
CA ARG A 169 13.56 -4.94 17.67
C ARG A 169 15.08 -4.97 17.55
N ALA A 170 15.77 -5.61 18.48
CA ALA A 170 17.22 -5.73 18.46
C ALA A 170 17.69 -6.53 17.24
N GLN A 171 16.95 -7.56 16.85
CA GLN A 171 17.24 -8.36 15.66
C GLN A 171 17.01 -7.56 14.38
N ALA A 172 15.85 -6.90 14.23
CA ALA A 172 15.58 -6.03 13.09
C ALA A 172 16.63 -4.91 12.96
N GLN A 173 17.05 -4.31 14.08
CA GLN A 173 18.15 -3.35 14.09
C GLN A 173 19.47 -3.96 13.63
N ARG A 174 19.85 -5.12 14.18
CA ARG A 174 21.10 -5.79 13.83
C ARG A 174 21.17 -6.15 12.34
N CYS A 175 20.07 -6.62 11.77
CA CYS A 175 19.99 -7.00 10.36
C CYS A 175 19.98 -5.79 9.42
N LEU A 176 19.26 -4.72 9.78
CA LEU A 176 18.92 -3.65 8.83
C LEU A 176 19.72 -2.36 9.03
N ALA A 177 20.34 -2.13 10.19
CA ALA A 177 21.00 -0.85 10.48
C ALA A 177 22.11 -0.50 9.49
N GLU A 178 22.88 -1.49 9.04
CA GLU A 178 23.96 -1.26 8.06
C GLU A 178 23.39 -0.85 6.69
N HIS A 179 22.28 -1.45 6.26
CA HIS A 179 21.61 -1.09 5.01
C HIS A 179 21.00 0.31 5.07
N ILE A 180 20.45 0.71 6.23
CA ILE A 180 20.00 2.09 6.47
C ILE A 180 21.19 3.07 6.41
N ARG A 181 22.28 2.78 7.13
CA ARG A 181 23.46 3.64 7.22
C ARG A 181 24.16 3.84 5.88
N THR A 182 24.15 2.82 5.03
CA THR A 182 24.74 2.86 3.68
C THR A 182 23.77 3.37 2.61
N GLY A 183 22.53 3.70 2.97
CA GLY A 183 21.52 4.21 2.05
C GLY A 183 20.94 3.17 1.10
N ARG A 184 21.20 1.88 1.34
CA ARG A 184 20.68 0.76 0.53
C ARG A 184 19.22 0.42 0.84
N LEU A 185 18.73 0.91 1.97
CA LEU A 185 17.35 0.77 2.42
C LEU A 185 16.94 2.07 3.12
N THR A 186 15.72 2.52 2.89
CA THR A 186 15.12 3.59 3.70
C THR A 186 14.06 3.03 4.65
N PRO A 187 13.75 3.71 5.76
CA PRO A 187 12.68 3.29 6.66
C PRO A 187 11.31 3.17 5.98
N ASP A 188 10.99 4.06 5.03
CA ASP A 188 9.74 4.02 4.27
C ASP A 188 9.70 2.81 3.33
N GLN A 189 10.78 2.53 2.60
CA GLN A 189 10.90 1.33 1.76
C GLN A 189 10.71 0.04 2.57
N ALA A 190 11.32 -0.05 3.75
CA ALA A 190 11.19 -1.20 4.63
C ALA A 190 9.73 -1.41 5.08
N ALA A 191 9.04 -0.33 5.46
CA ALA A 191 7.65 -0.39 5.91
C ALA A 191 6.67 -0.71 4.77
N ALA A 192 6.84 -0.10 3.59
CA ALA A 192 6.02 -0.38 2.41
C ALA A 192 6.18 -1.83 1.94
N TYR A 193 7.42 -2.35 1.91
CA TYR A 193 7.68 -3.75 1.63
C TYR A 193 7.00 -4.67 2.65
N ALA A 194 7.18 -4.40 3.95
CA ALA A 194 6.66 -5.22 5.04
C ALA A 194 5.13 -5.35 5.01
N LEU A 195 4.39 -4.32 4.57
CA LEU A 195 2.93 -4.36 4.46
C LEU A 195 2.40 -5.44 3.52
N THR A 196 3.21 -5.94 2.58
CA THR A 196 2.79 -7.04 1.69
C THR A 196 2.87 -8.41 2.34
N SER A 197 3.47 -8.51 3.53
CA SER A 197 3.54 -9.75 4.31
C SER A 197 2.29 -9.93 5.17
N SER A 198 1.65 -11.10 5.07
CA SER A 198 0.46 -11.45 5.85
C SER A 198 0.70 -11.50 7.37
N SER A 199 1.95 -11.52 7.80
CA SER A 199 2.33 -11.49 9.22
C SER A 199 2.33 -10.08 9.81
N VAL A 200 2.52 -9.04 8.98
CA VAL A 200 2.75 -7.67 9.42
C VAL A 200 1.43 -6.89 9.43
N SER A 201 1.04 -6.38 10.60
CA SER A 201 -0.07 -5.44 10.70
C SER A 201 0.33 -4.02 10.31
N ASP A 202 -0.64 -3.14 10.06
CA ASP A 202 -0.46 -1.68 9.92
C ASP A 202 0.46 -1.08 11.01
N ARG A 203 0.18 -1.43 12.27
CA ARG A 203 0.99 -0.99 13.42
C ARG A 203 2.40 -1.56 13.42
N GLY A 204 2.58 -2.75 12.87
CA GLY A 204 3.89 -3.39 12.71
C GLY A 204 4.73 -2.60 11.72
N ALA A 205 4.22 -2.40 10.50
CA ALA A 205 4.90 -1.61 9.47
C ALA A 205 5.28 -0.21 9.97
N LYS A 206 4.35 0.48 10.65
CA LYS A 206 4.63 1.78 11.27
C LYS A 206 5.74 1.71 12.31
N ARG A 207 5.73 0.71 13.19
CA ARG A 207 6.79 0.53 14.20
C ARG A 207 8.14 0.20 13.57
N LEU A 208 8.18 -0.59 12.51
CA LEU A 208 9.41 -0.86 11.76
C LEU A 208 9.96 0.45 11.19
N ARG A 209 9.10 1.26 10.56
CA ARG A 209 9.48 2.59 10.06
C ARG A 209 10.10 3.46 11.16
N GLU A 210 9.40 3.60 12.28
CA GLU A 210 9.84 4.40 13.43
C GLU A 210 11.13 3.85 14.07
N LEU A 211 11.30 2.53 14.10
CA LEU A 211 12.48 1.86 14.64
C LEU A 211 13.72 2.19 13.81
N LEU A 212 13.60 2.11 12.49
CA LEU A 212 14.71 2.34 11.55
C LEU A 212 15.02 3.83 11.38
N ALA A 213 14.02 4.71 11.48
CA ALA A 213 14.20 6.15 11.38
C ALA A 213 15.05 6.77 12.51
N ARG A 214 15.13 6.11 13.68
CA ARG A 214 15.96 6.55 14.81
C ARG A 214 17.47 6.47 14.55
N ASN A 215 17.87 5.77 13.50
CA ASN A 215 19.27 5.49 13.16
C ASN A 215 19.71 6.20 11.86
N ARG A 216 19.00 7.24 11.43
CA ARG A 216 19.44 8.15 10.36
C ARG A 216 20.50 9.13 10.86
#